data_AF-A0A9J6ZLT6-F1
#
_entry.id   AF-A0A9J6ZLT6-F1
#
_cell.length_a   1.000
_cell.length_b   1.000
_cell.length_c   1.000
_cell.angle_alpha   90.00
_cell.angle_beta   90.00
_cell.angle_gamma   90.00
#
_symmetry.space_group_name_H-M   'P 1'
#
loop_
_entity.id
_entity.type
_entity.pdbx_description
1 polymer ?
#
loop_
_entity_poly.entity_id
_entity_poly.type
_entity_poly.pdbx_seq_one_letter_code
_entity_poly.pdbx_strand_id
1 'polypeptide(L)'
;MQESQIILYTTPKGDVKVEIRFEDETFWLTQKKIAELFGVDVRTVNEHLKNIFESGELQREATIRKIRIVQQEGNRQVSRELDFYNLDAIIAVGYRVNSYNATQFRIWATNTLKEFIIKGFVLDDERLKQGKKFGKDYFDELLERIRSIRASERRFYQKITDIYAEASIDYDPKSPITQKFYKTVQNKLHWAITGHTAAELIAQRVDATKPNMGLQTWKAAPHGKIMKSDVSVAKNYLNEQELKELERIVSMYLDYAENQAKRQIAMKMQDWVDKLDAFLNFNDYQILKDAGKMSAEVAKKLAEKEYEKFAPIQDRNFESDFDKAIKKLKKG
;
A
#
# COMPACT_ATOMS: atom_id res chain seq x y z
N MET A 1 -1.12 17.33 -25.47
CA MET A 1 0.19 17.14 -24.79
C MET A 1 0.32 18.25 -23.78
N GLN A 2 0.55 17.95 -22.50
CA GLN A 2 0.70 18.95 -21.45
C GLN A 2 2.19 19.12 -21.15
N GLU A 3 2.74 20.29 -21.47
CA GLU A 3 4.01 20.74 -20.90
C GLU A 3 3.72 21.26 -19.49
N SER A 4 4.54 20.87 -18.52
CA SER A 4 4.35 21.25 -17.13
C SER A 4 5.69 21.48 -16.46
N GLN A 5 5.77 22.52 -15.63
CA GLN A 5 6.96 22.79 -14.84
C GLN A 5 6.92 21.98 -13.55
N ILE A 6 7.98 21.21 -13.31
CA ILE A 6 8.14 20.39 -12.12
C ILE A 6 9.47 20.73 -11.47
N ILE A 7 9.47 20.71 -10.14
CA ILE A 7 10.68 20.70 -9.34
C ILE A 7 11.16 19.25 -9.26
N LEU A 8 12.27 18.93 -9.92
CA LEU A 8 12.85 17.58 -9.86
C LEU A 8 13.58 17.34 -8.54
N TYR A 9 14.33 18.34 -8.10
CA TYR A 9 14.99 18.36 -6.80
C TYR A 9 15.30 19.81 -6.41
N THR A 10 15.46 20.04 -5.11
CA THR A 10 15.74 21.37 -4.56
C THR A 10 17.22 21.50 -4.19
N THR A 11 17.77 22.69 -4.40
CA THR A 11 19.13 23.02 -3.97
C THR A 11 19.07 24.04 -2.82
N PRO A 12 20.14 24.18 -2.01
CA PRO A 12 20.20 25.23 -0.97
C PRO A 12 20.06 26.67 -1.51
N LYS A 13 20.24 26.88 -2.83
CA LYS A 13 20.09 28.17 -3.50
C LYS A 13 18.71 28.39 -4.14
N GLY A 14 17.79 27.43 -4.00
CA GLY A 14 16.44 27.46 -4.57
C GLY A 14 16.10 26.21 -5.39
N ASP A 15 14.84 26.15 -5.82
CA ASP A 15 14.29 25.04 -6.60
C ASP A 15 14.84 25.06 -8.03
N VAL A 16 15.42 23.94 -8.48
CA VAL A 16 15.77 23.78 -9.90
C VAL A 16 14.49 23.36 -10.63
N LYS A 17 13.86 24.32 -11.29
CA LYS A 17 12.65 24.12 -12.08
C LYS A 17 13.05 23.86 -13.53
N VAL A 18 12.75 22.66 -14.02
CA VAL A 18 12.92 22.33 -15.44
C VAL A 18 11.55 22.01 -16.00
N GLU A 19 11.29 22.47 -17.22
CA GLU A 19 10.09 22.13 -17.95
C GLU A 19 10.21 20.68 -18.44
N ILE A 20 9.22 19.87 -18.06
CA ILE A 20 9.25 18.43 -18.28
C ILE A 20 8.02 18.01 -19.06
N ARG A 21 8.21 17.04 -19.93
CA ARG A 21 7.12 16.36 -20.60
C ARG A 21 6.78 15.08 -19.85
N PHE A 22 5.53 14.92 -19.45
CA PHE A 22 5.02 13.70 -18.83
C PHE A 22 4.17 12.93 -19.82
N GLU A 23 4.56 11.71 -20.15
CA GLU A 23 3.89 10.85 -21.14
C GLU A 23 4.19 9.38 -20.82
N ASP A 24 3.18 8.51 -20.94
CA ASP A 24 3.24 7.09 -20.56
C ASP A 24 3.78 6.84 -19.15
N GLU A 25 3.28 7.61 -18.19
CA GLU A 25 3.63 7.49 -16.76
C GLU A 25 5.11 7.75 -16.43
N THR A 26 5.87 8.35 -17.36
CA THR A 26 7.26 8.71 -17.14
C THR A 26 7.59 10.12 -17.61
N PHE A 27 8.73 10.62 -17.15
CA PHE A 27 9.25 11.93 -17.48
C PHE A 27 10.21 11.86 -18.66
N TRP A 28 10.08 12.81 -19.57
CA TRP A 28 10.88 12.91 -20.78
C TRP A 28 11.57 14.28 -20.85
N LEU A 29 12.87 14.28 -21.09
CA LEU A 29 13.67 15.49 -21.31
C LEU A 29 14.52 15.38 -22.57
N THR A 30 14.73 16.52 -23.24
CA THR A 30 15.76 16.62 -24.29
C THR A 30 17.15 16.73 -23.67
N GLN A 31 18.20 16.41 -24.43
CA GLN A 31 19.59 16.57 -23.96
C GLN A 31 19.89 17.99 -23.48
N LYS A 32 19.31 19.00 -24.15
CA LYS A 32 19.45 20.41 -23.75
C LYS A 32 18.85 20.67 -22.37
N LYS A 33 17.69 20.08 -22.07
CA LYS A 33 17.05 20.20 -20.74
C LYS A 33 17.78 19.40 -19.66
N ILE A 34 18.38 18.26 -20.01
CA ILE A 34 19.26 17.50 -19.09
C ILE A 34 20.52 18.31 -18.75
N ALA A 35 21.10 18.97 -19.76
CA ALA A 35 22.25 19.85 -19.60
C ALA A 35 21.93 21.05 -18.70
N GLU A 36 20.75 21.67 -18.89
CA GLU A 36 20.22 22.74 -18.03
C GLU A 36 20.02 22.26 -16.58
N LEU A 37 19.37 21.10 -16.40
CA LEU A 37 19.12 20.47 -15.10
C LEU A 37 20.42 20.29 -14.31
N PHE A 38 21.42 19.68 -14.95
CA PHE A 38 22.69 19.37 -14.30
C PHE A 38 23.76 20.46 -14.45
N GLY A 39 23.44 21.61 -15.05
CA GLY A 39 24.38 22.72 -15.20
C GLY A 39 25.68 22.35 -15.91
N VAL A 40 25.57 21.60 -17.01
CA VAL A 40 26.71 21.18 -17.86
C VAL A 40 26.44 21.44 -19.33
N ASP A 41 27.46 21.25 -20.17
CA ASP A 41 27.31 21.35 -21.61
C ASP A 41 26.56 20.13 -22.19
N VAL A 42 25.83 20.36 -23.28
CA VAL A 42 25.09 19.31 -24.00
C VAL A 42 26.04 18.22 -24.53
N ARG A 43 27.29 18.55 -24.83
CA ARG A 43 28.33 17.58 -25.24
C ARG A 43 28.63 16.57 -24.13
N THR A 44 28.71 17.02 -22.88
CA THR A 44 28.93 16.15 -21.71
C THR A 44 27.76 15.18 -21.52
N VAL A 45 26.53 15.65 -21.70
CA VAL A 45 25.33 14.79 -21.67
C VAL A 45 25.39 13.74 -22.77
N ASN A 46 25.76 14.13 -24.01
CA ASN A 46 25.92 13.21 -25.13
C ASN A 46 26.96 12.12 -24.86
N GLU A 47 28.12 12.51 -24.33
CA GLU A 47 29.20 11.58 -23.99
C GLU A 47 28.72 10.53 -22.97
N HIS A 48 28.08 10.96 -21.88
CA HIS A 48 27.58 10.04 -20.87
C HIS A 48 26.48 9.12 -21.40
N LEU A 49 25.53 9.65 -22.18
CA LEU A 49 24.48 8.83 -22.80
C LEU A 49 25.07 7.77 -23.72
N LYS A 50 26.06 8.13 -24.54
CA LYS A 50 26.76 7.18 -25.40
C LYS A 50 27.41 6.07 -24.57
N ASN A 51 28.15 6.43 -23.52
CA ASN A 51 28.81 5.45 -22.66
C ASN A 51 27.81 4.53 -21.92
N ILE A 52 26.66 5.06 -21.49
CA ILE A 52 25.57 4.28 -20.85
C ILE A 52 25.03 3.20 -21.80
N PHE A 53 24.83 3.54 -23.07
CA PHE A 53 24.34 2.59 -24.06
C PHE A 53 25.43 1.59 -24.48
N GLU A 54 26.68 2.04 -24.62
CA GLU A 54 27.81 1.17 -24.95
C GLU A 54 28.10 0.15 -23.84
N SER A 55 27.92 0.52 -22.57
CA SER A 55 28.07 -0.40 -21.44
C SER A 55 26.89 -1.36 -21.27
N GLY A 56 25.79 -1.17 -22.01
CA GLY A 56 24.57 -1.96 -21.88
C GLY A 56 23.80 -1.71 -20.57
N GLU A 57 24.07 -0.62 -19.85
CA GLU A 57 23.32 -0.29 -18.62
C GLU A 57 21.86 0.03 -18.94
N LEU A 58 21.63 0.74 -20.05
CA LEU A 58 20.30 1.03 -20.57
C LEU A 58 20.23 0.63 -22.05
N GLN A 59 19.04 0.21 -22.49
CA GLN A 59 18.76 -0.04 -23.90
C GLN A 59 18.28 1.24 -24.58
N ARG A 60 18.87 1.57 -25.74
CA ARG A 60 18.59 2.82 -26.46
C ARG A 60 17.14 2.90 -26.93
N GLU A 61 16.60 1.79 -27.39
CA GLU A 61 15.23 1.67 -27.94
C GLU A 61 14.16 1.84 -26.86
N ALA A 62 14.48 1.49 -25.61
CA ALA A 62 13.56 1.61 -24.48
C ALA A 62 13.59 3.01 -23.83
N THR A 63 14.67 3.76 -24.02
CA THR A 63 14.94 5.01 -23.28
C THR A 63 14.89 6.27 -24.13
N ILE A 64 14.84 6.15 -25.46
CA ILE A 64 14.78 7.28 -26.39
C ILE A 64 13.46 7.28 -27.17
N ARG A 65 12.85 8.46 -27.29
CA ARG A 65 11.75 8.72 -28.23
C ARG A 65 12.06 9.91 -29.11
N LYS A 66 11.77 9.77 -30.41
CA LYS A 66 11.80 10.87 -31.36
C LYS A 66 10.46 11.57 -31.38
N ILE A 67 10.45 12.85 -31.00
CA ILE A 67 9.24 13.66 -31.01
C ILE A 67 9.46 14.84 -31.95
N ARG A 68 8.51 15.03 -32.87
CA ARG A 68 8.49 16.18 -33.76
C ARG A 68 7.96 17.39 -33.01
N ILE A 69 8.79 18.42 -32.87
CA ILE A 69 8.40 19.69 -32.26
C ILE A 69 8.35 20.76 -33.34
N VAL A 70 7.27 21.55 -33.36
CA VAL A 70 7.14 22.72 -34.22
C VAL A 70 7.45 23.95 -33.39
N GLN A 71 8.51 24.67 -33.76
CA GLN A 71 8.92 25.91 -33.11
C GLN A 71 8.74 27.07 -34.09
N GLN A 72 8.24 28.21 -33.62
CA GLN A 72 8.31 29.45 -34.39
C GLN A 72 9.69 30.08 -34.23
N GLU A 73 10.40 30.25 -35.33
CA GLU A 73 11.64 31.03 -35.42
C GLU A 73 11.37 32.24 -36.34
N GLY A 74 11.12 33.42 -35.73
CA GLY A 74 10.69 34.62 -36.46
C GLY A 74 9.32 34.43 -37.11
N ASN A 75 9.20 34.67 -38.42
CA ASN A 75 7.96 34.46 -39.19
C ASN A 75 7.78 33.03 -39.76
N ARG A 76 8.67 32.09 -39.42
CA ARG A 76 8.65 30.72 -39.97
C ARG A 76 8.38 29.68 -38.89
N GLN A 77 7.47 28.75 -39.20
CA GLN A 77 7.31 27.53 -38.41
C GLN A 77 8.34 26.50 -38.90
N VAL A 78 9.21 26.08 -37.99
CA VAL A 78 10.25 25.07 -38.27
C VAL A 78 9.93 23.82 -37.45
N SER A 79 9.76 22.71 -38.15
CA SER A 79 9.57 21.39 -37.54
C SER A 79 10.92 20.70 -37.40
N ARG A 80 11.28 20.29 -36.18
CA ARG A 80 12.49 19.49 -35.91
C ARG A 80 12.11 18.21 -35.16
N GLU A 81 12.74 17.10 -35.52
CA GLU A 81 12.68 15.89 -34.69
C GLU A 81 13.77 15.97 -33.62
N LEU A 82 13.36 15.83 -32.37
CA LEU A 82 14.24 15.86 -31.22
C LEU A 82 14.16 14.55 -30.46
N ASP A 83 15.32 14.08 -30.00
CA ASP A 83 15.44 12.93 -29.12
C ASP A 83 15.08 13.34 -27.68
N PHE A 84 14.11 12.64 -27.11
CA PHE A 84 13.73 12.71 -25.70
C PHE A 84 14.20 11.47 -24.97
N TYR A 85 14.67 11.67 -23.75
CA TYR A 85 15.23 10.66 -22.87
C TYR A 85 14.34 10.51 -21.65
N ASN A 86 14.04 9.26 -21.30
CA ASN A 86 13.18 8.93 -20.17
C ASN A 86 13.86 9.18 -18.81
N LEU A 87 13.11 8.98 -17.71
CA LEU A 87 13.60 9.19 -16.35
C LEU A 87 14.87 8.38 -16.03
N ASP A 88 14.98 7.13 -16.49
CA ASP A 88 16.14 6.28 -16.22
C ASP A 88 17.42 6.89 -16.81
N ALA A 89 17.36 7.35 -18.06
CA ALA A 89 18.48 8.01 -18.71
C ALA A 89 18.85 9.33 -18.01
N ILE A 90 17.86 10.11 -17.57
CA ILE A 90 18.08 11.36 -16.81
C ILE A 90 18.82 11.07 -15.50
N ILE A 91 18.37 10.07 -14.74
CA ILE A 91 19.00 9.66 -13.47
C ILE A 91 20.42 9.17 -13.73
N ALA A 92 20.61 8.29 -14.71
CA ALA A 92 21.90 7.70 -15.05
C ALA A 92 22.95 8.75 -15.43
N VAL A 93 22.55 9.80 -16.16
CA VAL A 93 23.41 10.95 -16.47
C VAL A 93 23.72 11.75 -15.20
N GLY A 94 22.73 12.02 -14.35
CA GLY A 94 22.92 12.77 -13.09
C GLY A 94 23.95 12.15 -12.14
N TYR A 95 24.09 10.82 -12.15
CA TYR A 95 25.11 10.13 -11.36
C TYR A 95 26.53 10.21 -11.96
N ARG A 96 26.67 10.46 -13.27
CA ARG A 96 27.96 10.50 -13.98
C ARG A 96 28.51 11.90 -14.16
N VAL A 97 27.62 12.89 -14.24
CA VAL A 97 28.01 14.29 -14.47
C VAL A 97 28.71 14.86 -13.23
N ASN A 98 29.82 15.55 -13.45
CA ASN A 98 30.55 16.27 -12.41
C ASN A 98 30.23 17.77 -12.44
N SER A 99 29.19 18.16 -11.70
CA SER A 99 28.82 19.56 -11.52
C SER A 99 28.26 19.80 -10.11
N TYR A 100 28.12 21.07 -9.73
CA TYR A 100 27.45 21.44 -8.48
C TYR A 100 26.00 20.92 -8.45
N ASN A 101 25.25 21.14 -9.54
CA ASN A 101 23.86 20.71 -9.66
C ASN A 101 23.73 19.18 -9.58
N ALA A 102 24.59 18.43 -10.27
CA ALA A 102 24.61 16.97 -10.21
C ALA A 102 25.00 16.46 -8.82
N THR A 103 25.90 17.16 -8.12
CA THR A 103 26.24 16.86 -6.72
C THR A 103 25.04 17.06 -5.79
N GLN A 104 24.28 18.15 -5.95
CA GLN A 104 23.06 18.37 -5.19
C GLN A 104 21.97 17.33 -5.49
N PHE A 105 21.81 16.95 -6.77
CA PHE A 105 20.92 15.86 -7.16
C PHE A 105 21.27 14.55 -6.44
N ARG A 106 22.56 14.19 -6.40
CA ARG A 106 23.03 12.98 -5.70
C ARG A 106 22.78 13.05 -4.20
N ILE A 107 23.05 14.19 -3.56
CA ILE A 107 22.75 14.39 -2.12
C ILE A 107 21.25 14.19 -1.85
N TRP A 108 20.39 14.79 -2.67
CA TRP A 108 18.95 14.64 -2.57
C TRP A 108 18.50 13.18 -2.78
N ALA A 109 19.02 12.51 -3.81
CA ALA A 109 18.68 11.12 -4.11
C ALA A 109 19.16 10.16 -3.01
N THR A 110 20.36 10.36 -2.47
CA THR A 110 20.88 9.59 -1.35
C THR A 110 20.07 9.81 -0.08
N ASN A 111 19.65 11.05 0.23
CA ASN A 111 18.79 11.31 1.39
C ASN A 111 17.41 10.67 1.22
N THR A 112 16.83 10.76 0.03
CA THR A 112 15.57 10.10 -0.33
C THR A 112 15.65 8.58 -0.15
N LEU A 113 16.71 7.95 -0.69
CA LEU A 113 16.94 6.52 -0.53
C LEU A 113 17.16 6.14 0.95
N LYS A 114 17.94 6.93 1.68
CA LYS A 114 18.19 6.72 3.11
C LYS A 114 16.90 6.80 3.92
N GLU A 115 16.03 7.76 3.62
CA GLU A 115 14.73 7.89 4.26
C GLU A 115 13.86 6.66 3.99
N PHE A 116 13.80 6.21 2.75
CA PHE A 116 13.09 4.97 2.39
C PHE A 116 13.63 3.76 3.16
N ILE A 117 14.96 3.60 3.23
CA ILE A 117 15.60 2.48 3.94
C ILE A 117 15.31 2.52 5.46
N ILE A 118 15.29 3.71 6.07
CA ILE A 118 15.09 3.87 7.52
C ILE A 118 13.60 3.80 7.90
N LYS A 119 12.73 4.51 7.18
CA LYS A 119 11.31 4.68 7.54
C LYS A 119 10.39 3.69 6.82
N GLY A 120 10.84 3.11 5.70
CA GLY A 120 10.03 2.26 4.83
C GLY A 120 9.18 3.02 3.81
N PHE A 121 9.23 4.35 3.76
CA PHE A 121 8.47 5.18 2.81
C PHE A 121 9.15 6.54 2.55
N VAL A 122 8.79 7.17 1.43
CA VAL A 122 9.12 8.56 1.06
C VAL A 122 7.86 9.19 0.46
N LEU A 123 7.54 10.43 0.83
CA LEU A 123 6.39 11.17 0.31
C LEU A 123 6.80 12.58 -0.16
N ASP A 124 6.20 13.03 -1.26
CA ASP A 124 6.25 14.42 -1.72
C ASP A 124 4.93 15.10 -1.32
N ASP A 125 4.88 15.62 -0.10
CA ASP A 125 3.66 16.16 0.53
C ASP A 125 3.03 17.30 -0.29
N GLU A 126 3.85 18.19 -0.84
CA GLU A 126 3.37 19.32 -1.64
C GLU A 126 2.75 18.84 -2.96
N ARG A 127 3.34 17.82 -3.60
CA ARG A 127 2.72 17.20 -4.78
C ARG A 127 1.41 16.52 -4.44
N LEU A 128 1.33 15.81 -3.32
CA LEU A 128 0.11 15.12 -2.88
C LEU A 128 -1.03 16.11 -2.53
N LYS A 129 -0.70 17.26 -1.91
CA LYS A 129 -1.68 18.33 -1.60
C LYS A 129 -2.22 19.02 -2.86
N GLN A 130 -1.42 19.15 -3.91
CA GLN A 130 -1.77 19.89 -5.13
C GLN A 130 -2.64 19.09 -6.11
N GLY A 131 -3.03 17.85 -5.77
CA GLY A 131 -3.97 17.04 -6.54
C GLY A 131 -3.42 16.52 -7.88
N LYS A 132 -4.33 16.25 -8.84
CA LYS A 132 -4.01 15.62 -10.13
C LYS A 132 -3.18 16.53 -11.06
N LYS A 133 -1.84 16.48 -10.95
CA LYS A 133 -0.94 17.08 -11.96
C LYS A 133 -0.72 16.19 -13.19
N PHE A 134 -0.86 14.87 -13.07
CA PHE A 134 -0.45 13.88 -14.09
C PHE A 134 -1.53 12.85 -14.44
N GLY A 135 -2.80 13.22 -14.29
CA GLY A 135 -3.95 12.39 -14.66
C GLY A 135 -4.37 11.36 -13.60
N LYS A 136 -3.44 10.62 -12.99
CA LYS A 136 -3.72 9.69 -11.87
C LYS A 136 -3.69 10.40 -10.52
N ASP A 137 -4.63 10.03 -9.65
CA ASP A 137 -4.63 10.48 -8.25
C ASP A 137 -3.83 9.49 -7.40
N TYR A 138 -2.54 9.77 -7.24
CA TYR A 138 -1.68 8.94 -6.40
C TYR A 138 -2.01 9.07 -4.90
N PHE A 139 -2.79 10.09 -4.51
CA PHE A 139 -3.23 10.23 -3.12
C PHE A 139 -4.26 9.15 -2.75
N ASP A 140 -5.23 8.87 -3.62
CA ASP A 140 -6.19 7.79 -3.41
C ASP A 140 -5.50 6.42 -3.35
N GLU A 141 -4.54 6.16 -4.25
CA GLU A 141 -3.75 4.93 -4.23
C GLU A 141 -2.92 4.81 -2.94
N LEU A 142 -2.31 5.90 -2.47
CA LEU A 142 -1.58 5.93 -1.21
C LEU A 142 -2.50 5.64 -0.03
N LEU A 143 -3.70 6.22 -0.01
CA LEU A 143 -4.71 5.94 1.03
C LEU A 143 -5.12 4.47 1.04
N GLU A 144 -5.34 3.87 -0.13
CA GLU A 144 -5.64 2.44 -0.24
C GLU A 144 -4.48 1.57 0.25
N ARG A 145 -3.24 1.90 -0.11
CA ARG A 145 -2.04 1.21 0.41
C ARG A 145 -1.92 1.34 1.92
N ILE A 146 -2.15 2.53 2.50
CA ILE A 146 -2.14 2.74 3.95
C ILE A 146 -3.23 1.90 4.63
N ARG A 147 -4.45 1.86 4.07
CA ARG A 147 -5.54 1.00 4.57
C ARG A 147 -5.15 -0.47 4.53
N SER A 148 -4.59 -0.93 3.41
CA SER A 148 -4.09 -2.29 3.24
C SER A 148 -2.96 -2.63 4.22
N ILE A 149 -2.00 -1.72 4.46
CA ILE A 149 -0.95 -1.90 5.46
C ILE A 149 -1.55 -2.01 6.86
N ARG A 150 -2.45 -1.08 7.22
CA ARG A 150 -3.22 -1.15 8.48
C ARG A 150 -4.00 -2.46 8.59
N ALA A 151 -4.35 -3.08 7.46
CA ALA A 151 -5.05 -4.36 7.40
C ALA A 151 -4.22 -5.62 7.44
N SER A 152 -3.02 -5.56 6.89
CA SER A 152 -2.03 -6.61 7.03
C SER A 152 -1.52 -6.70 8.47
N GLU A 153 -1.56 -5.58 9.21
CA GLU A 153 -1.32 -5.61 10.65
C GLU A 153 -2.42 -6.46 11.31
N ARG A 154 -1.99 -7.55 11.92
CA ARG A 154 -2.77 -8.50 12.75
C ARG A 154 -3.48 -7.83 13.95
N ARG A 155 -3.54 -6.50 13.98
CA ARG A 155 -3.77 -5.63 15.13
C ARG A 155 -5.07 -4.83 15.06
N PHE A 156 -6.03 -5.14 14.20
CA PHE A 156 -7.29 -4.36 14.16
C PHE A 156 -8.06 -4.40 15.47
N TYR A 157 -8.38 -5.60 15.91
CA TYR A 157 -9.02 -5.81 17.21
C TYR A 157 -8.10 -5.34 18.33
N GLN A 158 -6.79 -5.56 18.18
CA GLN A 158 -5.80 -5.14 19.16
C GLN A 158 -5.81 -3.62 19.36
N LYS A 159 -5.80 -2.81 18.30
CA LYS A 159 -5.84 -1.34 18.40
C LYS A 159 -7.10 -0.85 19.11
N ILE A 160 -8.26 -1.46 18.84
CA ILE A 160 -9.50 -1.12 19.54
C ILE A 160 -9.42 -1.49 21.03
N THR A 161 -8.87 -2.67 21.34
CA THR A 161 -8.67 -3.10 22.73
C THR A 161 -7.57 -2.32 23.44
N ASP A 162 -6.54 -1.85 22.72
CA ASP A 162 -5.43 -1.05 23.23
C ASP A 162 -5.95 0.34 23.60
N ILE A 163 -6.77 0.97 22.75
CA ILE A 163 -7.45 2.23 23.10
C ILE A 163 -8.33 2.04 24.33
N TYR A 164 -9.13 0.98 24.36
CA TYR A 164 -9.95 0.67 25.54
C TYR A 164 -9.07 0.53 26.80
N ALA A 165 -7.91 -0.12 26.72
CA ALA A 165 -7.04 -0.33 27.87
C ALA A 165 -6.30 0.95 28.30
N GLU A 166 -5.67 1.65 27.35
CA GLU A 166 -4.78 2.79 27.60
C GLU A 166 -5.55 4.10 27.82
N ALA A 167 -6.75 4.25 27.24
CA ALA A 167 -7.54 5.47 27.33
C ALA A 167 -8.74 5.35 28.29
N SER A 168 -8.91 4.22 28.99
CA SER A 168 -9.86 4.11 30.10
C SER A 168 -9.22 4.57 31.40
N ILE A 169 -9.80 5.56 32.06
CA ILE A 169 -9.31 6.05 33.36
C ILE A 169 -9.45 5.03 34.49
N ASP A 170 -10.32 4.05 34.34
CA ASP A 170 -10.65 3.01 35.32
C ASP A 170 -10.33 1.60 34.81
N TYR A 171 -9.41 1.47 33.85
CA TYR A 171 -9.07 0.18 33.26
C TYR A 171 -8.71 -0.88 34.30
N ASP A 172 -9.45 -2.00 34.27
CA ASP A 172 -9.12 -3.20 35.01
C ASP A 172 -9.20 -4.43 34.08
N PRO A 173 -8.08 -5.14 33.82
CA PRO A 173 -8.08 -6.34 32.99
C PRO A 173 -8.89 -7.50 33.59
N LYS A 174 -9.12 -7.50 34.90
CA LYS A 174 -9.88 -8.55 35.60
C LYS A 174 -11.38 -8.23 35.65
N SER A 175 -11.78 -6.99 35.37
CA SER A 175 -13.18 -6.55 35.42
C SER A 175 -14.07 -7.37 34.49
N PRO A 176 -15.30 -7.72 34.91
CA PRO A 176 -16.29 -8.35 34.04
C PRO A 176 -16.58 -7.56 32.76
N ILE A 177 -16.47 -6.22 32.81
CA ILE A 177 -16.67 -5.34 31.65
C ILE A 177 -15.60 -5.62 30.60
N THR A 178 -14.32 -5.60 30.99
CA THR A 178 -13.18 -5.87 30.10
C THR A 178 -13.25 -7.27 29.50
N GLN A 179 -13.54 -8.28 30.33
CA GLN A 179 -13.68 -9.65 29.83
C GLN A 179 -14.82 -9.78 28.82
N LYS A 180 -15.96 -9.12 29.06
CA LYS A 180 -17.08 -9.10 28.13
C LYS A 180 -16.73 -8.33 26.85
N PHE A 181 -16.07 -7.19 26.97
CA PHE A 181 -15.65 -6.36 25.84
C PHE A 181 -14.72 -7.15 24.91
N TYR A 182 -13.65 -7.74 25.43
CA TYR A 182 -12.71 -8.53 24.62
C TYR A 182 -13.36 -9.76 23.97
N LYS A 183 -14.33 -10.39 24.64
CA LYS A 183 -15.09 -11.51 24.06
C LYS A 183 -16.04 -11.08 22.95
N THR A 184 -16.56 -9.86 22.98
CA THR A 184 -17.67 -9.42 22.11
C THR A 184 -17.25 -8.48 20.99
N VAL A 185 -16.17 -7.70 21.16
CA VAL A 185 -15.73 -6.68 20.18
C VAL A 185 -15.52 -7.27 18.79
N GLN A 186 -14.89 -8.44 18.70
CA GLN A 186 -14.69 -9.13 17.42
C GLN A 186 -16.03 -9.51 16.77
N ASN A 187 -16.96 -10.07 17.54
CA ASN A 187 -18.26 -10.49 17.02
C ASN A 187 -19.13 -9.31 16.61
N LYS A 188 -19.08 -8.19 17.35
CA LYS A 188 -19.80 -6.96 16.98
C LYS A 188 -19.34 -6.42 15.63
N LEU A 189 -18.03 -6.38 15.39
CA LEU A 189 -17.47 -5.90 14.12
C LEU A 189 -17.75 -6.84 12.95
N HIS A 190 -17.63 -8.17 13.14
CA HIS A 190 -18.00 -9.12 12.09
C HIS A 190 -19.51 -9.06 11.79
N TRP A 191 -20.34 -8.91 12.82
CA TRP A 191 -21.79 -8.82 12.65
C TRP A 191 -22.19 -7.55 11.87
N ALA A 192 -21.57 -6.41 12.19
CA ALA A 192 -21.82 -5.15 11.49
C ALA A 192 -21.60 -5.29 9.97
N ILE A 193 -20.59 -6.05 9.55
CA ILE A 193 -20.23 -6.23 8.13
C ILE A 193 -20.99 -7.37 7.47
N THR A 194 -21.08 -8.52 8.14
CA THR A 194 -21.50 -9.78 7.50
C THR A 194 -22.87 -10.26 7.95
N GLY A 195 -23.44 -9.67 9.01
CA GLY A 195 -24.64 -10.20 9.69
C GLY A 195 -24.41 -11.52 10.43
N HIS A 196 -23.15 -11.92 10.62
CA HIS A 196 -22.77 -13.17 11.30
C HIS A 196 -21.69 -12.90 12.34
N THR A 197 -21.72 -13.64 13.46
CA THR A 197 -20.60 -13.69 14.39
C THR A 197 -19.38 -14.36 13.75
N ALA A 198 -18.19 -14.21 14.35
CA ALA A 198 -16.98 -14.84 13.83
C ALA A 198 -17.12 -16.38 13.71
N ALA A 199 -17.79 -17.01 14.67
CA ALA A 199 -18.03 -18.45 14.67
C ALA A 199 -19.01 -18.87 13.56
N GLU A 200 -20.11 -18.13 13.40
CA GLU A 200 -21.11 -18.33 12.33
C GLU A 200 -20.51 -18.18 10.94
N LEU A 201 -19.70 -17.13 10.75
CA LEU A 201 -19.02 -16.88 9.48
C LEU A 201 -18.11 -18.03 9.08
N ILE A 202 -17.27 -18.51 10.01
CA ILE A 202 -16.36 -19.64 9.76
C ILE A 202 -17.16 -20.86 9.34
N ALA A 203 -18.16 -21.24 10.14
CA ALA A 203 -18.92 -22.46 9.90
C ALA A 203 -19.73 -22.42 8.59
N GLN A 204 -20.21 -21.25 8.19
CA GLN A 204 -20.93 -21.08 6.94
C GLN A 204 -20.00 -21.17 5.71
N ARG A 205 -18.76 -20.70 5.83
CA ARG A 205 -17.86 -20.50 4.68
C ARG A 205 -16.80 -21.58 4.52
N VAL A 206 -16.41 -22.24 5.60
CA VAL A 206 -15.38 -23.29 5.57
C VAL A 206 -15.88 -24.52 4.83
N ASP A 207 -15.11 -24.93 3.81
CA ASP A 207 -15.49 -26.05 2.96
C ASP A 207 -14.25 -26.60 2.25
N ALA A 208 -13.83 -27.83 2.56
CA ALA A 208 -12.65 -28.45 1.96
C ALA A 208 -12.74 -28.65 0.44
N THR A 209 -13.93 -28.60 -0.14
CA THR A 209 -14.14 -28.74 -1.59
C THR A 209 -13.94 -27.45 -2.37
N LYS A 210 -13.98 -26.30 -1.70
CA LYS A 210 -13.75 -24.98 -2.32
C LYS A 210 -12.26 -24.68 -2.49
N PRO A 211 -11.88 -23.84 -3.47
CA PRO A 211 -10.54 -23.29 -3.54
C PRO A 211 -10.14 -22.68 -2.20
N ASN A 212 -8.93 -23.02 -1.73
CA ASN A 212 -8.37 -22.55 -0.45
C ASN A 212 -9.32 -22.76 0.75
N MET A 213 -10.16 -23.79 0.73
CA MET A 213 -11.18 -24.05 1.76
C MET A 213 -12.23 -22.94 1.97
N GLY A 214 -12.40 -22.04 1.00
CA GLY A 214 -13.23 -20.83 1.13
C GLY A 214 -12.51 -19.63 1.75
N LEU A 215 -11.24 -19.77 2.15
CA LEU A 215 -10.41 -18.65 2.61
C LEU A 215 -10.09 -17.72 1.43
N GLN A 216 -10.23 -16.41 1.67
CA GLN A 216 -9.87 -15.34 0.74
C GLN A 216 -8.45 -14.84 1.00
N THR A 217 -7.99 -14.90 2.25
CA THR A 217 -6.65 -14.52 2.67
C THR A 217 -6.17 -15.41 3.82
N TRP A 218 -4.86 -15.55 4.01
CA TRP A 218 -4.24 -16.30 5.11
C TRP A 218 -2.79 -15.80 5.27
N LYS A 219 -2.09 -16.26 6.31
CA LYS A 219 -0.76 -15.72 6.65
C LYS A 219 0.25 -15.76 5.50
N ALA A 220 0.17 -16.77 4.63
CA ALA A 220 1.08 -16.96 3.51
C ALA A 220 0.38 -16.73 2.14
N ALA A 221 -0.78 -16.08 2.12
CA ALA A 221 -1.49 -15.78 0.89
C ALA A 221 -0.68 -14.87 -0.05
N PRO A 222 -0.86 -14.97 -1.38
CA PRO A 222 -1.65 -15.99 -2.07
C PRO A 222 -0.86 -17.27 -2.42
N HIS A 223 0.45 -17.33 -2.13
CA HIS A 223 1.36 -18.32 -2.72
C HIS A 223 1.92 -19.37 -1.74
N GLY A 224 1.52 -19.35 -0.47
CA GLY A 224 1.97 -20.31 0.55
C GLY A 224 0.85 -21.21 1.07
N LYS A 225 1.23 -22.26 1.79
CA LYS A 225 0.28 -23.21 2.37
C LYS A 225 -0.63 -22.56 3.42
N ILE A 226 -1.89 -22.96 3.40
CA ILE A 226 -2.85 -22.74 4.47
C ILE A 226 -2.43 -23.60 5.65
N MET A 227 -2.35 -23.00 6.83
CA MET A 227 -2.07 -23.70 8.09
C MET A 227 -3.37 -23.95 8.86
N LYS A 228 -3.36 -24.97 9.73
CA LYS A 228 -4.49 -25.26 10.63
C LYS A 228 -4.89 -24.06 11.50
N SER A 229 -3.95 -23.16 11.81
CA SER A 229 -4.24 -21.92 12.55
C SER A 229 -4.95 -20.86 11.71
N ASP A 230 -4.85 -20.90 10.38
CA ASP A 230 -5.50 -19.94 9.48
C ASP A 230 -7.00 -20.20 9.33
N VAL A 231 -7.43 -21.46 9.39
CA VAL A 231 -8.85 -21.84 9.22
C VAL A 231 -9.73 -21.44 10.41
N SER A 232 -9.13 -21.12 11.55
CA SER A 232 -9.85 -20.67 12.74
C SER A 232 -10.05 -19.15 12.81
N VAL A 233 -9.59 -18.40 11.80
CA VAL A 233 -9.62 -16.94 11.78
C VAL A 233 -10.76 -16.47 10.87
N ALA A 234 -11.84 -15.96 11.44
CA ALA A 234 -13.01 -15.52 10.69
C ALA A 234 -12.71 -14.46 9.61
N LYS A 235 -11.79 -13.53 9.88
CA LYS A 235 -11.32 -12.52 8.91
C LYS A 235 -10.84 -13.15 7.59
N ASN A 236 -10.20 -14.31 7.66
CA ASN A 236 -9.64 -14.97 6.49
C ASN A 236 -10.72 -15.44 5.50
N TYR A 237 -11.99 -15.50 5.91
CA TYR A 237 -13.13 -15.86 5.08
C TYR A 237 -13.89 -14.65 4.51
N LEU A 238 -13.50 -13.41 4.85
CA LEU A 238 -14.13 -12.19 4.33
C LEU A 238 -13.75 -11.97 2.87
N ASN A 239 -14.73 -11.65 2.03
CA ASN A 239 -14.45 -11.24 0.65
C ASN A 239 -13.82 -9.83 0.62
N GLU A 240 -13.34 -9.41 -0.54
CA GLU A 240 -12.64 -8.12 -0.69
C GLU A 240 -13.50 -6.93 -0.25
N GLN A 241 -14.80 -6.93 -0.57
CA GLN A 241 -15.70 -5.85 -0.18
C GLN A 241 -15.92 -5.82 1.34
N GLU A 242 -16.24 -6.95 1.94
CA GLU A 242 -16.43 -7.07 3.40
C GLU A 242 -15.16 -6.71 4.16
N LEU A 243 -14.00 -7.10 3.64
CA LEU A 243 -12.72 -6.75 4.23
C LEU A 243 -12.51 -5.23 4.17
N LYS A 244 -12.72 -4.60 3.01
CA LYS A 244 -12.62 -3.13 2.87
C LYS A 244 -13.61 -2.39 3.78
N GLU A 245 -14.83 -2.89 3.93
CA GLU A 245 -15.82 -2.30 4.83
C GLU A 245 -15.40 -2.44 6.30
N LEU A 246 -14.92 -3.62 6.71
CA LEU A 246 -14.37 -3.83 8.06
C LEU A 246 -13.21 -2.87 8.35
N GLU A 247 -12.28 -2.74 7.40
CA GLU A 247 -11.14 -1.82 7.50
C GLU A 247 -11.59 -0.37 7.70
N ARG A 248 -12.62 0.04 6.95
CA ARG A 248 -13.19 1.39 7.01
C ARG A 248 -13.82 1.68 8.38
N ILE A 249 -14.66 0.78 8.89
CA ILE A 249 -15.28 0.94 10.22
C ILE A 249 -14.22 1.06 11.29
N VAL A 250 -13.22 0.17 11.29
CA VAL A 250 -12.16 0.18 12.30
C VAL A 250 -11.38 1.49 12.23
N SER A 251 -10.99 1.96 11.04
CA SER A 251 -10.28 3.24 10.90
C SER A 251 -11.11 4.41 11.43
N MET A 252 -12.40 4.49 11.07
CA MET A 252 -13.29 5.55 11.54
C MET A 252 -13.47 5.54 13.06
N TYR A 253 -13.52 4.35 13.69
CA TYR A 253 -13.59 4.24 15.13
C TYR A 253 -12.27 4.66 15.82
N LEU A 254 -11.11 4.34 15.23
CA LEU A 254 -9.82 4.82 15.73
C LEU A 254 -9.72 6.34 15.65
N ASP A 255 -10.14 6.95 14.55
CA ASP A 255 -10.15 8.40 14.38
C ASP A 255 -11.11 9.07 15.40
N TYR A 256 -12.26 8.45 15.65
CA TYR A 256 -13.19 8.87 16.71
C TYR A 256 -12.52 8.84 18.09
N ALA A 257 -11.86 7.74 18.43
CA ALA A 257 -11.18 7.58 19.71
C ALA A 257 -10.03 8.59 19.89
N GLU A 258 -9.23 8.80 18.84
CA GLU A 258 -8.16 9.81 18.83
C GLU A 258 -8.71 11.21 19.06
N ASN A 259 -9.86 11.54 18.44
CA ASN A 259 -10.52 12.82 18.66
C ASN A 259 -11.00 12.99 20.12
N GLN A 260 -11.54 11.95 20.76
CA GLN A 260 -11.89 12.02 22.19
C GLN A 260 -10.66 12.30 23.06
N ALA A 261 -9.56 11.60 22.79
CA ALA A 261 -8.30 11.80 23.49
C ALA A 261 -7.73 13.22 23.30
N LYS A 262 -7.71 13.74 22.06
CA LYS A 262 -7.27 15.12 21.75
C LYS A 262 -8.10 16.18 22.44
N ARG A 263 -9.40 15.93 22.63
CA ARG A 263 -10.33 16.81 23.34
C ARG A 263 -10.23 16.69 24.87
N GLN A 264 -9.32 15.83 25.37
CA GLN A 264 -9.15 15.56 26.79
C GLN A 264 -10.44 15.09 27.48
N ILE A 265 -11.29 14.39 26.73
CA ILE A 265 -12.52 13.80 27.29
C ILE A 265 -12.11 12.52 28.01
N ALA A 266 -12.14 12.55 29.34
CA ALA A 266 -11.88 11.39 30.16
C ALA A 266 -12.99 10.34 29.95
N MET A 267 -12.59 9.12 29.57
CA MET A 267 -13.49 8.02 29.26
C MET A 267 -13.27 6.88 30.25
N LYS A 268 -14.35 6.25 30.71
CA LYS A 268 -14.31 5.00 31.46
C LYS A 268 -14.47 3.80 30.54
N MET A 269 -14.16 2.61 31.06
CA MET A 269 -14.38 1.33 30.37
C MET A 269 -15.80 1.22 29.80
N GLN A 270 -16.83 1.55 30.59
CA GLN A 270 -18.22 1.49 30.13
C GLN A 270 -18.50 2.50 29.00
N ASP A 271 -17.92 3.70 29.07
CA ASP A 271 -18.10 4.71 28.03
C ASP A 271 -17.56 4.20 26.69
N TRP A 272 -16.42 3.53 26.66
CA TRP A 272 -15.87 2.93 25.43
C TRP A 272 -16.76 1.83 24.85
N VAL A 273 -17.38 1.01 25.70
CA VAL A 273 -18.34 -0.02 25.26
C VAL A 273 -19.55 0.65 24.61
N ASP A 274 -20.14 1.64 25.29
CA ASP A 274 -21.35 2.32 24.84
C ASP A 274 -21.09 3.16 23.59
N LYS A 275 -19.92 3.79 23.49
CA LYS A 275 -19.53 4.56 22.30
C LYS A 275 -19.25 3.67 21.10
N LEU A 276 -18.71 2.46 21.27
CA LEU A 276 -18.58 1.53 20.15
C LEU A 276 -19.95 1.14 19.60
N ASP A 277 -20.91 0.83 20.48
CA ASP A 277 -22.27 0.50 20.06
C ASP A 277 -22.97 1.69 19.40
N ALA A 278 -22.89 2.87 20.02
CA ALA A 278 -23.45 4.09 19.43
C ALA A 278 -22.80 4.43 18.07
N PHE A 279 -21.48 4.21 17.93
CA PHE A 279 -20.76 4.43 16.69
C PHE A 279 -21.23 3.49 15.58
N LEU A 280 -21.40 2.21 15.86
CA LEU A 280 -21.94 1.26 14.88
C LEU A 280 -23.37 1.63 14.49
N ASN A 281 -24.23 1.96 15.45
CA ASN A 281 -25.61 2.38 15.18
C ASN A 281 -25.67 3.66 14.31
N PHE A 282 -24.83 4.65 14.63
CA PHE A 282 -24.80 5.94 13.94
C PHE A 282 -24.37 5.81 12.47
N ASN A 283 -23.57 4.80 12.14
CA ASN A 283 -23.15 4.51 10.77
C ASN A 283 -24.08 3.48 10.08
N ASP A 284 -25.32 3.33 10.56
CA ASP A 284 -26.35 2.44 10.01
C ASP A 284 -25.98 0.94 10.00
N TYR A 285 -25.04 0.52 10.85
CA TYR A 285 -24.71 -0.89 11.01
C TYR A 285 -25.61 -1.57 12.03
N GLN A 286 -25.98 -2.82 11.73
CA GLN A 286 -26.69 -3.65 12.70
C GLN A 286 -25.77 -4.03 13.86
N ILE A 287 -26.29 -3.91 15.08
CA ILE A 287 -25.56 -4.28 16.29
C ILE A 287 -25.96 -5.68 16.71
N LEU A 288 -24.97 -6.50 17.03
CA LEU A 288 -25.18 -7.80 17.64
C LEU A 288 -25.81 -7.63 19.04
N LYS A 289 -27.08 -8.05 19.19
CA LYS A 289 -27.85 -7.95 20.44
C LYS A 289 -27.76 -9.21 21.33
N ASP A 290 -27.32 -10.33 20.77
CA ASP A 290 -27.20 -11.62 21.47
C ASP A 290 -25.78 -12.21 21.32
N ALA A 291 -25.55 -13.43 21.81
CA ALA A 291 -24.23 -14.08 21.75
C ALA A 291 -23.93 -14.76 20.39
N GLY A 292 -24.83 -14.67 19.42
CA GLY A 292 -24.86 -15.54 18.24
C GLY A 292 -25.41 -16.92 18.55
N LYS A 293 -25.59 -17.73 17.49
CA LYS A 293 -26.17 -19.08 17.57
C LYS A 293 -25.12 -20.18 17.68
N MET A 294 -23.84 -19.84 17.59
CA MET A 294 -22.76 -20.83 17.52
C MET A 294 -21.55 -20.45 18.36
N SER A 295 -20.99 -21.44 19.06
CA SER A 295 -19.81 -21.25 19.88
C SER A 295 -18.53 -21.27 19.04
N ALA A 296 -17.53 -20.52 19.50
CA ALA A 296 -16.21 -20.48 18.86
C ALA A 296 -15.53 -21.87 18.84
N GLU A 297 -15.74 -22.69 19.86
CA GLU A 297 -15.16 -24.05 19.93
C GLU A 297 -15.76 -24.97 18.86
N VAL A 298 -17.08 -24.91 18.64
CA VAL A 298 -17.75 -25.70 17.62
C VAL A 298 -17.30 -25.27 16.22
N ALA A 299 -17.27 -23.97 15.95
CA ALA A 299 -16.80 -23.45 14.66
C ALA A 299 -15.34 -23.82 14.39
N LYS A 300 -14.47 -23.73 15.42
CA LYS A 300 -13.07 -24.15 15.31
C LYS A 300 -12.95 -25.63 14.98
N LYS A 301 -13.64 -26.52 15.70
CA LYS A 301 -13.62 -27.97 15.42
C LYS A 301 -14.11 -28.29 14.01
N LEU A 302 -15.16 -27.61 13.54
CA LEU A 302 -15.65 -27.74 12.18
C LEU A 302 -14.59 -27.34 11.15
N ALA A 303 -13.96 -26.18 11.33
CA ALA A 303 -12.93 -25.70 10.42
C ALA A 303 -11.69 -26.60 10.38
N GLU A 304 -11.26 -27.10 11.54
CA GLU A 304 -10.16 -28.05 11.66
C GLU A 304 -10.48 -29.39 10.98
N LYS A 305 -11.72 -29.88 11.08
CA LYS A 305 -12.16 -31.10 10.41
C LYS A 305 -12.16 -30.94 8.89
N GLU A 306 -12.59 -29.79 8.37
CA GLU A 306 -12.46 -29.49 6.94
C GLU A 306 -10.98 -29.37 6.53
N TYR A 307 -10.13 -28.81 7.39
CA TYR A 307 -8.70 -28.70 7.11
C TYR A 307 -8.03 -30.07 6.98
N GLU A 308 -8.40 -31.02 7.82
CA GLU A 308 -7.88 -32.39 7.75
C GLU A 308 -8.26 -33.09 6.44
N LYS A 309 -9.40 -32.76 5.84
CA LYS A 309 -9.78 -33.23 4.49
C LYS A 309 -8.99 -32.53 3.39
N PHE A 310 -8.72 -31.24 3.55
CA PHE A 310 -8.05 -30.41 2.55
C PHE A 310 -6.52 -30.56 2.54
N ALA A 311 -5.89 -30.78 3.69
CA ALA A 311 -4.44 -30.81 3.82
C ALA A 311 -3.75 -31.81 2.86
N PRO A 312 -4.25 -33.06 2.69
CA PRO A 312 -3.69 -33.97 1.69
C PRO A 312 -3.83 -33.49 0.25
N ILE A 313 -4.91 -32.76 -0.07
CA ILE A 313 -5.16 -32.18 -1.40
C ILE A 313 -4.17 -31.05 -1.66
N GLN A 314 -3.99 -30.16 -0.67
CA GLN A 314 -3.01 -29.08 -0.73
C GLN A 314 -1.59 -29.63 -0.87
N ASP A 315 -1.20 -30.64 -0.10
CA ASP A 315 0.15 -31.19 -0.14
C ASP A 315 0.48 -31.86 -1.48
N ARG A 316 -0.50 -32.49 -2.13
CA ARG A 316 -0.33 -33.05 -3.48
C ARG A 316 -0.17 -31.99 -4.56
N ASN A 317 -0.87 -30.87 -4.41
CA ASN A 317 -0.91 -29.81 -5.42
C ASN A 317 0.15 -28.71 -5.18
N PHE A 318 0.81 -28.70 -4.02
CA PHE A 318 1.78 -27.67 -3.67
C PHE A 318 3.15 -28.00 -4.27
N GLU A 319 3.62 -27.12 -5.16
CA GLU A 319 5.00 -27.15 -5.67
C GLU A 319 5.89 -26.22 -4.85
N SER A 320 6.92 -26.79 -4.20
CA SER A 320 7.94 -26.00 -3.54
C SER A 320 8.85 -25.29 -4.54
N ASP A 321 9.58 -24.27 -4.09
CA ASP A 321 10.56 -23.59 -4.94
C ASP A 321 11.67 -24.52 -5.40
N PHE A 322 11.99 -25.56 -4.62
CA PHE A 322 12.88 -26.64 -5.03
C PHE A 322 12.29 -27.47 -6.18
N ASP A 323 11.01 -27.84 -6.11
CA ASP A 323 10.33 -28.60 -7.16
C ASP A 323 10.27 -27.79 -8.47
N LYS A 324 10.00 -26.49 -8.36
CA LYS A 324 10.02 -25.55 -9.49
C LYS A 324 11.42 -25.43 -10.10
N ALA A 325 12.46 -25.35 -9.26
CA ALA A 325 13.86 -25.29 -9.70
C ALA A 325 14.27 -26.57 -10.44
N ILE A 326 13.93 -27.76 -9.91
CA ILE A 326 14.19 -29.04 -10.59
C ILE A 326 13.45 -29.12 -11.93
N LYS A 327 12.18 -28.70 -11.99
CA LYS A 327 11.43 -28.69 -13.26
C LYS A 327 12.04 -27.77 -14.31
N LYS A 328 12.59 -26.61 -13.90
CA LYS A 328 13.33 -25.71 -14.80
C LYS A 328 14.65 -26.35 -15.27
N LEU A 329 15.40 -26.99 -14.37
CA LEU A 329 16.66 -27.67 -14.69
C LEU A 329 16.49 -28.92 -15.56
N LYS A 330 15.30 -29.55 -15.57
CA LYS A 330 14.97 -30.68 -16.46
C LYS A 330 14.44 -30.24 -17.84
N LYS A 331 14.13 -28.96 -18.01
CA LYS A 331 13.59 -28.38 -19.26
C LYS A 331 14.63 -27.58 -20.06
N GLY A 332 15.79 -27.28 -19.48
CA GLY A 332 16.99 -26.83 -20.18
C GLY A 332 17.97 -27.99 -20.27
#